data_AF-A0A3C0FVN3-F1
#
_entry.id   AF-A0A3C0FVN3-F1
#
_cell.length_a   1.000
_cell.length_b   1.000
_cell.length_c   1.000
_cell.angle_alpha   90.00
_cell.angle_beta   90.00
_cell.angle_gamma   90.00
#
_symmetry.space_group_name_H-M   'P 1'
#
loop_
_entity.id
_entity.type
_entity.pdbx_description
1 polymer ?
#
loop_
_entity_poly.entity_id
_entity_poly.type
_entity_poly.pdbx_seq_one_letter_code
_entity_poly.pdbx_strand_id
1 'polypeptide(L)'
;LKRRGEAPEAPYFFTGVQILAPHLFEDTPDGAWSLNVVYDKALATGRCYGLVHDGGYFHIGTPEALKESEPVIAKALEIERAKKAASGGV
;
A
#
# COMPACT_ATOMS: atom_id res chain seq x y z
N LEU A 1 14.39 -2.78 -4.54
CA LEU A 1 13.72 -1.48 -4.28
C LEU A 1 14.72 -0.54 -3.59
N LYS A 2 14.57 0.80 -3.68
CA LYS A 2 15.41 1.76 -2.94
C LYS A 2 14.57 2.94 -2.44
N ARG A 3 15.00 3.57 -1.34
CA ARG A 3 14.42 4.84 -0.89
C ARG A 3 14.77 5.95 -1.89
N ARG A 4 13.93 7.00 -1.93
CA ARG A 4 14.15 8.18 -2.77
C ARG A 4 15.51 8.85 -2.50
N GLY A 5 15.90 8.93 -1.22
CA GLY A 5 17.08 9.69 -0.80
C GLY A 5 16.93 11.16 -1.18
N GLU A 6 18.00 11.73 -1.73
CA GLU A 6 18.08 13.14 -2.18
C GLU A 6 17.50 13.36 -3.58
N ALA A 7 16.97 12.32 -4.25
CA ALA A 7 16.36 12.50 -5.56
C ALA A 7 15.16 13.47 -5.48
N PRO A 8 14.99 14.35 -6.49
CA PRO A 8 13.93 15.36 -6.48
C PRO A 8 12.52 14.76 -6.52
N GLU A 9 12.38 13.55 -7.06
CA GLU A 9 11.11 12.84 -7.15
C GLU A 9 11.29 11.32 -6.97
N ALA A 10 10.17 10.63 -6.74
CA ALA A 10 10.09 9.18 -6.75
C ALA A 10 8.92 8.75 -7.66
N PRO A 11 9.13 7.78 -8.57
CA PRO A 11 8.08 7.32 -9.47
C PRO A 11 6.94 6.57 -8.76
N TYR A 12 7.17 6.15 -7.51
CA TYR A 12 6.23 5.37 -6.72
C TYR A 12 6.22 5.84 -5.26
N PHE A 13 5.10 5.66 -4.59
CA PHE A 13 4.97 5.81 -3.14
C PHE A 13 4.38 4.53 -2.54
N PHE A 14 4.58 4.35 -1.23
CA PHE A 14 4.05 3.19 -0.52
C PHE A 14 2.57 3.38 -0.18
N THR A 15 1.72 2.47 -0.64
CA THR A 15 0.25 2.54 -0.50
C THR A 15 -0.26 1.95 0.83
N GLY A 16 0.62 1.47 1.72
CA GLY A 16 0.22 0.86 2.98
C GLY A 16 -0.15 -0.63 2.92
N VAL A 17 -0.19 -1.23 1.73
CA VAL A 17 -0.43 -2.67 1.54
C VAL A 17 0.91 -3.42 1.48
N GLN A 18 1.05 -4.46 2.28
CA GLN A 18 2.31 -5.19 2.42
C GLN A 18 2.10 -6.63 2.86
N ILE A 19 3.08 -7.47 2.54
CA ILE A 19 3.26 -8.81 3.09
C ILE A 19 4.65 -8.82 3.73
N LEU A 20 4.72 -9.08 5.03
CA LEU A 20 5.96 -9.06 5.80
C LEU A 20 6.26 -10.46 6.34
N ALA A 21 7.50 -10.90 6.17
CA ALA A 21 7.96 -12.14 6.74
C ALA A 21 8.22 -11.96 8.25
N PRO A 22 7.79 -12.89 9.13
CA PRO A 22 7.93 -12.74 10.58
C PRO A 22 9.36 -12.52 11.09
N HIS A 23 10.37 -13.15 10.47
CA HIS A 23 11.78 -13.03 10.86
C HIS A 23 12.33 -11.60 10.70
N LEU A 24 11.68 -10.72 9.94
CA LEU A 24 12.10 -9.32 9.85
C LEU A 24 11.93 -8.56 11.16
N PHE A 25 11.13 -9.10 12.09
CA PHE A 25 10.86 -8.52 13.41
C PHE A 25 11.80 -9.05 14.50
N GLU A 26 12.68 -10.00 14.19
CA GLU A 26 13.74 -10.44 15.11
C GLU A 26 14.64 -9.26 15.46
N ASP A 27 15.03 -9.14 16.74
CA ASP A 27 15.82 -8.03 17.27
C ASP A 27 15.23 -6.66 16.92
N THR A 28 13.91 -6.50 17.03
CA THR A 28 13.26 -5.17 16.98
C THR A 28 13.14 -4.57 18.39
N PRO A 29 13.06 -3.23 18.50
CA PRO A 29 12.93 -2.58 19.81
C PRO A 29 11.67 -3.01 20.56
N ASP A 30 11.74 -3.01 21.88
CA ASP A 30 10.53 -3.13 22.71
C ASP A 30 9.67 -1.87 22.62
N GLY A 31 8.35 -2.03 22.77
CA GLY A 31 7.39 -0.93 22.77
C GLY A 31 7.02 -0.39 21.38
N ALA A 32 6.71 0.91 21.30
CA ALA A 32 6.26 1.54 20.06
C ALA A 32 7.45 2.03 19.22
N TRP A 33 7.50 1.63 17.96
CA TRP A 33 8.55 2.01 17.02
C TRP A 33 8.05 1.99 15.56
N SER A 34 8.85 2.54 14.64
CA SER A 34 8.46 2.69 13.23
C SER A 34 8.80 1.47 12.39
N LEU A 35 7.84 0.98 11.59
CA LEU A 35 8.08 -0.06 10.58
C LEU A 35 9.22 0.24 9.58
N ASN A 36 9.68 1.49 9.49
CA ASN A 36 10.89 1.81 8.74
C ASN A 36 12.10 0.97 9.17
N VAL A 37 12.22 0.58 10.45
CA VAL A 37 13.28 -0.32 10.94
C VAL A 37 13.26 -1.65 10.19
N VAL A 38 12.07 -2.23 10.00
CA VAL A 38 11.88 -3.48 9.25
C VAL A 38 12.19 -3.29 7.76
N TYR A 39 11.76 -2.17 7.19
CA TYR A 39 12.04 -1.86 5.78
C TYR A 39 13.53 -1.67 5.52
N ASP A 40 14.25 -1.03 6.45
CA ASP A 40 15.69 -0.82 6.34
C ASP A 40 16.46 -2.14 6.44
N LYS A 41 16.07 -3.05 7.35
CA LYS A 41 16.62 -4.42 7.41
C LYS A 41 16.43 -5.14 6.06
N ALA A 42 15.21 -5.15 5.53
CA ALA A 42 14.91 -5.81 4.26
C ALA A 42 15.63 -5.17 3.06
N LEU A 43 15.77 -3.84 3.04
CA LEU A 43 16.52 -3.12 2.02
C LEU A 43 18.01 -3.47 2.07
N ALA A 44 18.62 -3.48 3.25
CA ALA A 44 20.03 -3.78 3.45
C ALA A 44 20.40 -5.21 2.98
N THR A 45 19.50 -6.17 3.15
CA THR A 45 19.70 -7.56 2.68
C THR A 45 19.23 -7.80 1.25
N GLY A 46 18.78 -6.78 0.52
CA GLY A 46 18.26 -6.94 -0.85
C GLY A 46 16.96 -7.75 -0.94
N ARG A 47 16.20 -7.84 0.16
CA ARG A 47 14.94 -8.61 0.27
C ARG A 47 13.69 -7.74 0.26
N CYS A 48 13.83 -6.43 0.02
CA CYS A 48 12.72 -5.51 -0.16
C CYS A 48 12.32 -5.41 -1.64
N TYR A 49 11.13 -5.93 -1.96
CA TYR A 49 10.52 -5.92 -3.28
C TYR A 49 9.24 -5.10 -3.27
N GLY A 50 8.81 -4.65 -4.45
CA GLY A 50 7.56 -3.91 -4.63
C GLY A 50 6.81 -4.43 -5.85
N LEU A 51 5.48 -4.32 -5.78
CA LEU A 51 4.56 -4.54 -6.89
C LEU A 51 3.88 -3.21 -7.19
N VAL A 52 3.87 -2.81 -8.47
CA VAL A 52 3.18 -1.58 -8.88
C VAL A 52 1.68 -1.86 -8.91
N HIS A 53 0.92 -1.12 -8.12
CA HIS A 53 -0.55 -1.13 -8.13
C HIS A 53 -1.05 -0.21 -9.26
N ASP A 54 -1.85 -0.76 -10.16
CA ASP A 54 -2.45 -0.06 -11.30
C ASP A 54 -3.92 0.35 -11.07
N GLY A 55 -4.46 0.03 -9.89
CA GLY A 55 -5.81 0.41 -9.50
C GLY A 55 -5.90 1.81 -8.88
N GLY A 56 -7.14 2.24 -8.60
CA GLY A 56 -7.38 3.42 -7.79
C GLY A 56 -6.83 3.27 -6.37
N TYR A 57 -6.41 4.38 -5.77
CA TYR A 57 -5.92 4.45 -4.40
C TYR A 57 -6.45 5.72 -3.73
N PHE A 58 -6.77 5.62 -2.44
CA PHE A 58 -7.20 6.74 -1.61
C PHE A 58 -6.43 6.74 -0.30
N HIS A 59 -5.97 7.91 0.13
CA HIS A 59 -5.49 8.13 1.49
C HIS A 59 -6.56 8.89 2.29
N ILE A 60 -7.35 8.17 3.08
CA ILE A 60 -8.50 8.73 3.82
C ILE A 60 -8.10 8.90 5.29
N GLY A 61 -7.45 10.01 5.60
CA GLY A 61 -6.98 10.33 6.95
C GLY A 61 -7.85 11.32 7.73
N THR A 62 -8.82 11.96 7.07
CA THR A 62 -9.68 13.01 7.66
C THR A 62 -11.16 12.80 7.31
N PRO A 63 -12.10 13.36 8.10
CA PRO A 63 -13.53 13.32 7.77
C PRO A 63 -13.88 13.94 6.41
N GLU A 64 -13.19 15.01 6.01
CA GLU A 64 -13.38 15.66 4.72
C GLU A 64 -12.93 14.74 3.58
N ALA A 65 -11.75 14.13 3.71
CA ALA A 65 -11.25 13.16 2.73
C ALA A 65 -12.18 11.95 2.60
N LEU A 66 -12.82 11.52 3.69
CA LEU A 66 -13.82 10.45 3.66
C LEU A 66 -15.03 10.88 2.83
N LYS A 67 -15.63 12.03 3.15
CA LYS A 67 -16.80 12.56 2.45
C LYS A 67 -16.55 12.73 0.94
N GLU A 68 -15.35 13.16 0.56
CA GLU A 68 -14.97 13.31 -0.84
C GLU A 68 -14.77 11.96 -1.56
N SER A 69 -14.30 10.94 -0.84
CA SER A 69 -14.00 9.62 -1.41
C SER A 69 -15.23 8.73 -1.56
N GLU A 70 -16.21 8.83 -0.66
CA GLU A 70 -17.43 8.02 -0.65
C GLU A 70 -18.15 7.89 -2.02
N PRO A 71 -18.47 8.99 -2.75
CA PRO A 71 -19.15 8.86 -4.04
C PRO A 71 -18.30 8.17 -5.10
N VAL A 72 -16.97 8.36 -5.06
CA VAL A 72 -16.04 7.72 -6.01
C VAL A 72 -15.96 6.22 -5.74
N ILE A 73 -15.87 5.83 -4.47
CA ILE A 73 -15.84 4.43 -4.04
C ILE A 73 -17.16 3.73 -4.39
N ALA A 74 -18.30 4.37 -4.13
CA ALA A 74 -19.62 3.82 -4.45
C ALA A 74 -19.73 3.48 -5.95
N LYS A 75 -19.36 4.43 -6.81
CA LYS A 75 -19.33 4.23 -8.27
C LYS A 75 -18.38 3.11 -8.70
N ALA A 76 -17.20 3.02 -8.09
CA ALA A 76 -16.24 1.96 -8.39
C ALA A 76 -16.80 0.56 -8.04
N LEU A 77 -17.52 0.45 -6.92
CA LEU A 77 -18.16 -0.81 -6.50
C LEU A 77 -19.30 -1.22 -7.43
N GLU A 78 -20.08 -0.28 -7.96
CA GLU A 78 -21.11 -0.56 -8.97
C GLU A 78 -20.51 -1.15 -10.25
N ILE A 79 -19.42 -0.55 -10.75
CA ILE A 79 -18.68 -1.04 -11.92
C ILE A 79 -18.16 -2.46 -11.66
N GLU A 80 -17.58 -2.72 -10.49
CA GLU A 80 -17.03 -4.03 -10.16
C GLU A 80 -18.11 -5.11 -10.03
N ARG A 81 -19.27 -4.79 -9.46
CA ARG A 81 -20.43 -5.69 -9.42
C ARG A 81 -20.95 -6.01 -10.82
N ALA A 82 -21.04 -5.02 -11.69
CA ALA A 82 -21.46 -5.22 -13.08
C ALA A 82 -20.48 -6.13 -13.84
N LYS A 83 -19.16 -5.93 -13.67
CA LYS A 83 -18.14 -6.81 -14.25
C LYS A 83 -18.27 -8.25 -13.79
N LYS A 84 -18.45 -8.48 -12.47
CA LYS A 84 -18.63 -9.82 -11.90
C LYS A 84 -19.89 -10.51 -12.41
N ALA A 85 -21.00 -9.77 -12.55
CA ALA A 85 -22.23 -10.30 -13.13
C ALA A 85 -22.04 -10.70 -14.61
N ALA A 86 -21.28 -9.92 -15.38
CA ALA A 86 -20.97 -10.23 -16.78
C ALA A 86 -19.97 -11.39 -16.96
N SER A 87 -19.07 -11.60 -15.99
CA SER A 87 -18.11 -12.73 -16.00
C SER A 87 -18.67 -14.02 -15.39
N GLY A 88 -19.85 -13.98 -14.79
CA GLY A 88 -20.50 -15.08 -14.07
C GLY A 88 -21.38 -16.00 -14.95
N GLY A 89 -20.95 -16.26 -16.18
CA GLY A 89 -21.51 -17.30 -17.04
C GLY A 89 -20.53 -18.44 -17.25
N VAL A 90 -20.32 -19.27 -16.21
CA VAL A 90 -19.90 -20.68 -16.30
C VAL A 90 -20.66 -21.45 -15.23
#